data_AF-A0A3S8YLF7-F1
#
_entry.id   AF-A0A3S8YLF7-F1
#
_cell.length_a   1.000
_cell.length_b   1.000
_cell.length_c   1.000
_cell.angle_alpha   90.00
_cell.angle_beta   90.00
_cell.angle_gamma   90.00
#
_symmetry.space_group_name_H-M   'P 1'
#
loop_
_entity.id
_entity.type
_entity.pdbx_description
1 polymer ?
#
loop_
_entity_poly.entity_id
_entity_poly.type
_entity_poly.pdbx_seq_one_letter_code
_entity_poly.pdbx_strand_id
1 'polypeptide(L)'
;MDMRAGIEGLAEEAEQQVRDHTWELVPADRVVASKAAADLHTAVGPPHVQEALPAVDRLECLREALAVLAIALASVHGRLAWFLGAATTVLAPVLHWRALPVEGGSAFGTTAATPQQYADAEGAIHRLQAALTRITTT
;
A
#
# COMPACT_ATOMS: atom_id res chain seq x y z
N MET A 1 0.91 -5.67 14.55
CA MET A 1 0.98 -6.51 13.34
C MET A 1 2.07 -5.93 12.46
N ASP A 2 2.91 -6.79 11.89
CA ASP A 2 3.85 -6.39 10.85
C ASP A 2 3.07 -6.08 9.57
N MET A 3 3.26 -4.87 9.00
CA MET A 3 2.57 -4.44 7.77
C MET A 3 2.89 -5.37 6.62
N ARG A 4 4.13 -5.85 6.56
CA ARG A 4 4.60 -6.76 5.53
C ARG A 4 3.83 -8.07 5.58
N ALA A 5 3.77 -8.71 6.74
CA ALA A 5 3.01 -9.95 6.93
C ALA A 5 1.49 -9.74 6.68
N GLY A 6 0.94 -8.59 7.08
CA GLY A 6 -0.47 -8.25 6.84
C GLY A 6 -0.81 -8.16 5.35
N ILE A 7 0.01 -7.46 4.56
CA ILE A 7 -0.19 -7.38 3.11
C ILE A 7 0.09 -8.71 2.43
N GLU A 8 1.09 -9.48 2.89
CA GLU A 8 1.40 -10.80 2.34
C GLU A 8 0.21 -11.75 2.47
N GLY A 9 -0.42 -11.83 3.65
CA GLY A 9 -1.63 -12.64 3.83
C GLY A 9 -2.80 -12.17 2.96
N LEU A 10 -3.02 -10.87 2.83
CA LEU A 10 -4.06 -10.33 1.94
C LEU A 10 -3.79 -10.63 0.46
N ALA A 11 -2.53 -10.54 0.03
CA ALA A 11 -2.12 -10.85 -1.34
C ALA A 11 -2.34 -12.33 -1.67
N GLU A 12 -1.93 -13.23 -0.77
CA GLU A 12 -2.16 -14.67 -0.92
C GLU A 12 -3.64 -15.01 -1.02
N GLU A 13 -4.48 -14.42 -0.16
CA GLU A 13 -5.93 -14.61 -0.19
C GLU A 13 -6.53 -14.10 -1.51
N ALA A 14 -6.20 -12.89 -1.93
CA ALA A 14 -6.68 -12.29 -3.17
C ALA A 14 -6.35 -13.16 -4.39
N GLU A 15 -5.10 -13.59 -4.50
CA GLU A 15 -4.66 -14.44 -5.60
C GLU A 15 -5.30 -15.81 -5.57
N GLN A 16 -5.46 -16.41 -4.38
CA GLN A 16 -6.14 -17.69 -4.24
C GLN A 16 -7.59 -17.59 -4.70
N GLN A 17 -8.31 -16.55 -4.30
CA GLN A 17 -9.70 -16.35 -4.71
C GLN A 17 -9.87 -16.22 -6.23
N VAL A 18 -8.92 -15.54 -6.89
CA VAL A 18 -8.89 -15.41 -8.36
C VAL A 18 -8.55 -16.74 -9.03
N ARG A 19 -7.54 -17.46 -8.53
CA ARG A 19 -7.18 -18.80 -9.04
C ARG A 19 -8.32 -19.81 -8.90
N ASP A 20 -9.06 -19.74 -7.80
CA ASP A 20 -10.20 -20.64 -7.52
C ASP A 20 -11.49 -20.20 -8.21
N HIS A 21 -11.46 -19.14 -9.02
CA HIS A 21 -12.64 -18.54 -9.67
C HIS A 21 -13.75 -18.10 -8.70
N THR A 22 -13.43 -17.94 -7.40
CA THR A 22 -14.38 -17.41 -6.42
C THR A 22 -14.46 -15.88 -6.51
N TRP A 23 -13.44 -15.24 -7.07
CA TRP A 23 -13.43 -13.84 -7.45
C TRP A 23 -13.09 -13.69 -8.93
N GLU A 24 -14.10 -13.39 -9.74
CA GLU A 24 -13.93 -13.01 -11.14
C GLU A 24 -13.81 -11.48 -11.25
N LEU A 25 -12.62 -10.99 -11.62
CA LEU A 25 -12.43 -9.56 -11.85
C LEU A 25 -13.11 -9.14 -13.15
N VAL A 26 -14.12 -8.27 -13.03
CA VAL A 26 -14.76 -7.62 -14.17
C VAL A 26 -13.79 -6.67 -14.88
N PRO A 27 -13.98 -6.38 -16.18
CA PRO A 27 -13.04 -5.54 -16.95
C PRO A 27 -12.77 -4.16 -16.33
N ALA A 28 -13.79 -3.52 -15.74
CA ALA A 28 -13.64 -2.23 -15.08
C ALA A 28 -12.71 -2.31 -13.86
N ASP A 29 -12.88 -3.33 -13.01
CA ASP A 29 -12.02 -3.58 -11.85
C ASP A 29 -10.58 -3.88 -12.27
N ARG A 30 -10.37 -4.61 -13.38
CA ARG A 30 -9.03 -4.86 -13.92
C ARG A 30 -8.33 -3.56 -14.31
N VAL A 31 -9.03 -2.63 -14.96
CA VAL A 31 -8.47 -1.32 -15.31
C VAL A 31 -8.06 -0.56 -14.05
N VAL A 32 -8.91 -0.52 -13.03
CA VAL A 32 -8.58 0.16 -11.76
C VAL A 32 -7.40 -0.50 -11.05
N ALA A 33 -7.39 -1.83 -10.93
CA ALA A 33 -6.32 -2.57 -10.26
C ALA A 33 -4.98 -2.43 -10.99
N SER A 34 -4.96 -2.51 -12.33
CA SER A 34 -3.75 -2.29 -13.13
C SER A 34 -3.23 -0.85 -13.01
N LYS A 35 -4.14 0.14 -13.03
CA LYS A 35 -3.77 1.53 -12.80
C LYS A 35 -3.18 1.74 -11.40
N ALA A 36 -3.85 1.23 -10.37
CA ALA A 36 -3.37 1.31 -9.00
C ALA A 36 -1.98 0.68 -8.85
N ALA A 37 -1.73 -0.47 -9.49
CA ALA A 37 -0.40 -1.09 -9.50
C ALA A 37 0.67 -0.18 -10.13
N ALA A 38 0.37 0.47 -11.26
CA ALA A 38 1.30 1.39 -11.91
C ALA A 38 1.55 2.67 -11.08
N ASP A 39 0.49 3.22 -10.49
CA ASP A 39 0.58 4.43 -9.67
C ASP A 39 1.34 4.15 -8.35
N LEU A 40 1.14 2.97 -7.72
CA LEU A 40 1.93 2.53 -6.56
C LEU A 40 3.42 2.35 -6.89
N HIS A 41 3.72 1.77 -8.06
CA HIS A 41 5.10 1.64 -8.53
C HIS A 41 5.75 3.01 -8.72
N THR A 42 5.00 3.99 -9.24
CA THR A 42 5.48 5.35 -9.44
C THR A 42 5.75 6.06 -8.11
N ALA A 43 4.83 5.94 -7.14
CA ALA A 43 4.92 6.62 -5.86
C ALA A 43 6.11 6.14 -5.00
N VAL A 44 6.34 4.83 -4.92
CA VAL A 44 7.43 4.27 -4.08
C VAL A 44 8.70 4.02 -4.88
N GLY A 45 8.63 3.77 -6.19
CA GLY A 45 9.83 3.44 -6.97
C GLY A 45 10.55 2.19 -6.44
N PRO A 46 11.75 1.86 -6.93
CA PRO A 46 12.45 0.64 -6.53
C PRO A 46 13.12 0.76 -5.14
N PRO A 47 13.34 -0.36 -4.41
CA PRO A 47 13.84 -0.35 -3.03
C PRO A 47 15.15 0.44 -2.83
N HIS A 48 16.12 0.27 -3.72
CA HIS A 48 17.42 0.95 -3.63
C HIS A 48 17.33 2.47 -3.76
N VAL A 49 16.28 2.99 -4.42
CA VAL A 49 16.03 4.44 -4.49
C VAL A 49 15.47 4.91 -3.16
N GLN A 50 14.49 4.19 -2.59
CA GLN A 50 13.90 4.54 -1.28
C GLN A 50 14.91 4.51 -0.14
N GLU A 51 15.81 3.52 -0.11
CA GLU A 51 16.85 3.43 0.90
C GLU A 51 17.82 4.62 0.89
N ALA A 52 18.00 5.27 -0.27
CA ALA A 52 18.85 6.44 -0.44
C ALA A 52 18.15 7.75 -0.07
N LEU A 53 16.83 7.75 0.12
CA LEU A 53 16.05 8.96 0.40
C LEU A 53 16.12 9.36 1.88
N PRO A 54 16.11 10.68 2.17
CA PRO A 54 15.79 11.20 3.49
C PRO A 54 14.43 10.70 3.99
N ALA A 55 14.27 10.58 5.33
CA ALA A 55 13.04 10.07 5.94
C ALA A 55 11.78 10.90 5.59
N VAL A 56 11.92 12.20 5.32
CA VAL A 56 10.80 13.06 4.91
C VAL A 56 10.29 12.66 3.52
N ASP A 57 11.20 12.42 2.57
CA ASP A 57 10.86 12.06 1.20
C ASP A 57 10.30 10.62 1.16
N ARG A 58 10.87 9.70 1.94
CA ARG A 58 10.31 8.34 2.11
C ARG A 58 8.88 8.39 2.63
N LEU A 59 8.62 9.24 3.62
CA LEU A 59 7.28 9.40 4.19
C LEU A 59 6.30 10.04 3.19
N GLU A 60 6.77 10.95 2.35
CA GLU A 60 5.99 11.54 1.26
C GLU A 60 5.56 10.45 0.26
N CYS A 61 6.50 9.66 -0.25
CA CYS A 61 6.24 8.53 -1.15
C CYS A 61 5.22 7.53 -0.57
N LEU A 62 5.37 7.18 0.71
CA LEU A 62 4.43 6.27 1.39
C LEU A 62 3.02 6.85 1.53
N ARG A 63 2.90 8.17 1.74
CA ARG A 63 1.60 8.85 1.82
C ARG A 63 0.96 9.03 0.45
N GLU A 64 1.76 9.27 -0.59
CA GLU A 64 1.29 9.26 -1.97
C GLU A 64 0.72 7.88 -2.34
N ALA A 65 1.41 6.80 -1.97
CA ALA A 65 0.89 5.44 -2.18
C ALA A 65 -0.45 5.20 -1.47
N LEU A 66 -0.63 5.70 -0.24
CA LEU A 66 -1.93 5.66 0.45
C LEU A 66 -3.01 6.48 -0.27
N ALA A 67 -2.66 7.62 -0.87
CA ALA A 67 -3.60 8.40 -1.68
C ALA A 67 -4.03 7.64 -2.94
N VAL A 68 -3.10 6.96 -3.61
CA VAL A 68 -3.40 6.06 -4.74
C VAL A 68 -4.41 4.99 -4.33
N LEU A 69 -4.20 4.34 -3.18
CA LEU A 69 -5.13 3.33 -2.67
C LEU A 69 -6.51 3.90 -2.38
N ALA A 70 -6.58 5.08 -1.75
CA ALA A 70 -7.84 5.75 -1.45
C ALA A 70 -8.62 6.11 -2.72
N ILE A 71 -7.93 6.63 -3.75
CA ILE A 71 -8.53 6.96 -5.05
C ILE A 71 -9.05 5.69 -5.74
N ALA A 72 -8.25 4.63 -5.78
CA ALA A 72 -8.66 3.36 -6.37
C ALA A 72 -9.88 2.78 -5.65
N LEU A 73 -9.83 2.72 -4.31
CA LEU A 73 -10.92 2.25 -3.45
C LEU A 73 -12.23 3.01 -3.69
N ALA A 74 -12.16 4.34 -3.84
CA ALA A 74 -13.34 5.17 -4.08
C ALA A 74 -14.03 4.89 -5.43
N SER A 75 -13.33 4.25 -6.37
CA SER A 75 -13.82 4.00 -7.73
C SER A 75 -14.39 2.59 -7.96
N VAL A 76 -14.32 1.70 -6.96
CA VAL A 76 -14.69 0.28 -7.10
C VAL A 76 -15.65 -0.17 -6.01
N HIS A 77 -16.34 -1.27 -6.27
CA HIS A 77 -17.27 -1.89 -5.34
C HIS A 77 -17.01 -3.41 -5.26
N GLY A 78 -17.43 -4.05 -4.17
CA GLY A 78 -17.27 -5.50 -3.99
C GLY A 78 -15.86 -5.93 -3.59
N ARG A 79 -15.39 -7.08 -4.08
CA ARG A 79 -14.17 -7.74 -3.59
C ARG A 79 -12.90 -6.92 -3.80
N LEU A 80 -12.77 -6.20 -4.93
CA LEU A 80 -11.63 -5.29 -5.12
C LEU A 80 -11.63 -4.18 -4.07
N ALA A 81 -12.80 -3.61 -3.77
CA ALA A 81 -12.93 -2.59 -2.73
C ALA A 81 -12.58 -3.14 -1.35
N TRP A 82 -13.01 -4.37 -1.03
CA TRP A 82 -12.67 -5.02 0.25
C TRP A 82 -11.17 -5.29 0.38
N PHE A 83 -10.54 -5.78 -0.68
CA PHE A 83 -9.09 -6.01 -0.73
C PHE A 83 -8.31 -4.70 -0.54
N LEU A 84 -8.65 -3.65 -1.30
CA LEU A 84 -8.01 -2.33 -1.19
C LEU A 84 -8.25 -1.68 0.18
N GLY A 85 -9.46 -1.81 0.74
CA GLY A 85 -9.79 -1.30 2.07
C GLY A 85 -9.02 -2.01 3.19
N ALA A 86 -8.88 -3.33 3.10
CA ALA A 86 -8.08 -4.11 4.04
C ALA A 86 -6.60 -3.72 3.96
N ALA A 87 -6.05 -3.60 2.74
CA ALA A 87 -4.67 -3.15 2.53
C ALA A 87 -4.43 -1.74 3.09
N THR A 88 -5.35 -0.81 2.85
CA THR A 88 -5.29 0.56 3.40
C THR A 88 -5.31 0.54 4.93
N THR A 89 -6.11 -0.34 5.54
CA THR A 89 -6.16 -0.49 7.00
C THR A 89 -4.84 -1.00 7.57
N VAL A 90 -4.19 -1.96 6.91
CA VAL A 90 -2.87 -2.46 7.31
C VAL A 90 -1.81 -1.34 7.25
N LEU A 91 -1.87 -0.49 6.22
CA LEU A 91 -0.92 0.60 5.98
C LEU A 91 -1.25 1.90 6.75
N ALA A 92 -2.42 1.99 7.37
CA ALA A 92 -2.88 3.18 8.10
C ALA A 92 -1.88 3.76 9.12
N PRO A 93 -1.04 2.98 9.83
CA PRO A 93 -0.07 3.57 10.76
C PRO A 93 0.89 4.59 10.13
N VAL A 94 1.18 4.48 8.83
CA VAL A 94 2.01 5.45 8.07
C VAL A 94 1.45 6.88 8.17
N LEU A 95 0.12 7.04 8.22
CA LEU A 95 -0.51 8.35 8.32
C LEU A 95 -0.11 9.08 9.61
N HIS A 96 0.19 8.33 10.67
CA HIS A 96 0.59 8.86 11.96
C HIS A 96 2.11 9.03 12.10
N TRP A 97 2.89 8.73 11.08
CA TRP A 97 4.34 8.92 11.18
C TRP A 97 4.73 10.39 11.04
N ARG A 98 5.85 10.75 11.65
CA ARG A 98 6.54 12.03 11.42
C ARG A 98 7.98 11.78 11.03
N ALA A 99 8.47 12.61 10.12
CA ALA A 99 9.89 12.67 9.76
C ALA A 99 10.62 13.83 10.46
N LEU A 100 9.87 14.87 10.87
CA LEU A 100 10.44 16.03 11.56
C LEU A 100 10.43 15.83 13.09
N PRO A 101 11.40 16.43 13.81
CA PRO A 101 11.40 16.44 15.26
C PRO A 101 10.23 17.26 15.80
N VAL A 102 9.84 17.00 17.05
CA VAL A 102 8.79 17.75 17.74
C VAL A 102 9.45 18.80 18.62
N GLU A 103 9.20 20.07 18.35
CA GLU A 103 9.65 21.18 19.18
C GLU A 103 8.58 21.53 20.22
N GLY A 104 8.62 20.87 21.39
CA GLY A 104 7.71 21.11 22.51
C GLY A 104 6.24 20.73 22.25
N GLY A 105 5.55 20.23 23.29
CA GLY A 105 4.11 19.94 23.22
C GLY A 105 3.72 18.64 22.48
N SER A 106 2.44 18.52 22.10
CA SER A 106 1.87 17.33 21.47
C SER A 106 1.89 17.44 19.95
N ALA A 107 2.25 16.36 19.26
CA ALA A 107 2.37 16.32 17.81
C ALA A 107 1.20 15.59 17.14
N PHE A 108 -0.04 15.94 17.50
CA PHE A 108 -1.28 15.36 16.93
C PHE A 108 -1.33 13.82 16.90
N GLY A 109 -0.77 13.17 17.92
CA GLY A 109 -0.72 11.70 18.00
C GLY A 109 0.27 11.04 17.03
N THR A 110 1.18 11.80 16.42
CA THR A 110 2.20 11.24 15.52
C THR A 110 3.29 10.49 16.28
N THR A 111 4.02 9.64 15.57
CA THR A 111 5.16 8.86 16.07
C THR A 111 6.33 8.92 15.10
N ALA A 112 7.56 8.90 15.61
CA ALA A 112 8.73 8.76 14.75
C ALA A 112 8.86 7.29 14.34
N ALA A 113 8.88 7.01 13.04
CA ALA A 113 9.10 5.66 12.53
C ALA A 113 10.59 5.32 12.51
N THR A 114 10.92 4.06 12.80
CA THR A 114 12.28 3.55 12.66
C THR A 114 12.62 3.30 11.18
N PRO A 115 13.90 3.25 10.79
CA PRO A 115 14.29 2.89 9.43
C PRO A 115 13.73 1.55 8.96
N GLN A 116 13.61 0.57 9.88
CA GLN A 116 13.01 -0.73 9.59
C GLN A 116 11.52 -0.61 9.28
N GLN A 117 10.77 0.23 10.01
CA GLN A 117 9.35 0.44 9.74
C GLN A 117 9.11 1.06 8.36
N TYR A 118 9.95 2.00 7.92
CA TYR A 118 9.90 2.50 6.55
C TYR A 118 10.11 1.38 5.53
N ALA A 119 11.17 0.57 5.72
CA ALA A 119 11.47 -0.54 4.82
C ALA A 119 10.33 -1.60 4.80
N ASP A 120 9.70 -1.86 5.94
CA ASP A 120 8.57 -2.79 6.03
C ASP A 120 7.34 -2.24 5.28
N ALA A 121 7.04 -0.95 5.40
CA ALA A 121 5.93 -0.31 4.68
C ALA A 121 6.17 -0.26 3.16
N GLU A 122 7.37 0.10 2.72
CA GLU A 122 7.78 0.07 1.31
C GLU A 122 7.69 -1.34 0.74
N GLY A 123 8.22 -2.32 1.48
CA GLY A 123 8.14 -3.74 1.12
C GLY A 123 6.70 -4.28 1.11
N ALA A 124 5.82 -3.75 1.94
CA ALA A 124 4.40 -4.06 1.91
C ALA A 124 3.72 -3.48 0.66
N ILE A 125 4.00 -2.23 0.30
CA ILE A 125 3.48 -1.62 -0.94
C ILE A 125 3.97 -2.37 -2.19
N HIS A 126 5.23 -2.80 -2.22
CA HIS A 126 5.75 -3.62 -3.32
C HIS A 126 5.03 -4.95 -3.47
N ARG A 127 4.69 -5.61 -2.36
CA ARG A 127 3.87 -6.84 -2.39
C ARG A 127 2.48 -6.57 -2.93
N LEU A 128 1.85 -5.49 -2.46
CA LEU A 128 0.51 -5.10 -2.90
C LEU A 128 0.48 -4.79 -4.40
N GLN A 129 1.48 -4.05 -4.89
CA GLN A 129 1.69 -3.78 -6.32
C GLN A 129 1.80 -5.09 -7.12
N ALA A 130 2.60 -6.04 -6.65
CA ALA A 130 2.77 -7.33 -7.31
C ALA A 130 1.48 -8.16 -7.30
N ALA A 131 0.73 -8.15 -6.19
CA ALA A 131 -0.55 -8.84 -6.09
C ALA A 131 -1.59 -8.27 -7.07
N LEU A 132 -1.74 -6.93 -7.11
CA LEU A 132 -2.61 -6.23 -8.07
C LEU A 132 -2.25 -6.57 -9.52
N THR A 133 -0.95 -6.67 -9.83
CA THR A 133 -0.48 -7.09 -11.15
C THR A 133 -0.88 -8.53 -11.46
N ARG A 134 -0.69 -9.47 -10.51
CA ARG A 134 -1.01 -10.89 -10.71
C ARG A 134 -2.51 -11.11 -10.94
N ILE A 135 -3.36 -10.54 -10.09
CA ILE A 135 -4.82 -10.73 -10.20
C ILE A 135 -5.42 -10.13 -11.48
N THR A 136 -4.74 -9.17 -12.11
CA THR A 136 -5.21 -8.55 -13.37
C THR A 136 -4.75 -9.30 -14.62
N THR A 137 -3.69 -10.09 -14.53
CA THR A 137 -3.15 -10.91 -15.63
C THR A 137 -3.70 -12.33 -15.71
N THR A 138 -4.47 -12.77 -14.71
CA THR A 138 -5.08 -14.10 -14.64
C THR A 138 -6.44 -14.11 -15.34
#